data_AF-A0AAV1IHW5-F1
#
_entry.id   AF-A0AAV1IHW5-F1
#
_cell.length_a   1.000
_cell.length_b   1.000
_cell.length_c   1.000
_cell.angle_alpha   90.00
_cell.angle_beta   90.00
_cell.angle_gamma   90.00
#
_symmetry.space_group_name_H-M   'P 1'
#
loop_
_entity.id
_entity.type
_entity.pdbx_description
1 polymer ?
#
loop_
_entity_poly.entity_id
_entity_poly.type
_entity_poly.pdbx_seq_one_letter_code
_entity_poly.pdbx_strand_id
1 'polypeptide(L)'
;MDAEDIELELEALQFTYAEAVTVLGEQPLSVKVAIAPHTGGDPAEQYVTAQLVLTARETYPQHPPVICLRDAKGLGDAREAALLQRLQADAAESAGSMMLGMLCEVARDQLTSMNRPEGDCIFCLSPLCEEPAAAAESALLKLPCYHCFHSECFTRWWRWKQRSLHGTRLQTLKDLGARAGPALTEQGLTPDDKGLFTVPCPSCRLKVSPEDLAQALPAMLPKKGTPTAEALERAEEASSTVVLPAEQLQRLRLAQSINAGLFQRQKSRNGIVDESWGVSLAAAADKAGRREQESDHSKAANGLAAGPGPSKDSAGGPGNQKHASSAILRTAAAASSQRAGTGDTAHWSGKNSRQAAEDKQHAASVMRDDSSVQRQMPPAAQGMKGKHGPRRGPRVKPA
;
A
#
# COMPACT_ATOMS: atom_id res chain seq x y z
N MET A 1 -24.12 -35.52 -8.47
CA MET A 1 -23.29 -34.69 -9.37
C MET A 1 -22.01 -35.46 -9.46
N ASP A 2 -21.71 -35.91 -10.65
CA ASP A 2 -20.70 -36.94 -10.87
C ASP A 2 -19.36 -36.25 -11.19
N ALA A 3 -18.25 -36.97 -11.16
CA ALA A 3 -16.93 -36.39 -11.41
C ALA A 3 -16.85 -35.65 -12.75
N GLU A 4 -17.60 -36.13 -13.75
CA GLU A 4 -17.73 -35.53 -15.09
C GLU A 4 -18.31 -34.10 -15.05
N ASP A 5 -19.25 -33.81 -14.13
CA ASP A 5 -19.83 -32.46 -14.01
C ASP A 5 -18.79 -31.46 -13.47
N ILE A 6 -17.95 -31.89 -12.53
CA ILE A 6 -16.88 -31.06 -11.96
C ILE A 6 -15.78 -30.80 -13.01
N GLU A 7 -15.44 -31.82 -13.81
CA GLU A 7 -14.50 -31.69 -14.94
C GLU A 7 -15.04 -30.69 -15.97
N LEU A 8 -16.33 -30.77 -16.32
CA LEU A 8 -16.98 -29.81 -17.21
C LEU A 8 -16.92 -28.38 -16.67
N GLU A 9 -17.11 -28.19 -15.35
CA GLU A 9 -16.98 -26.87 -14.73
C GLU A 9 -15.57 -26.31 -14.86
N LEU A 10 -14.57 -27.16 -14.63
CA LEU A 10 -13.16 -26.80 -14.73
C LEU A 10 -12.79 -26.43 -16.17
N GLU A 11 -13.24 -27.20 -17.15
CA GLU A 11 -13.03 -26.89 -18.57
C GLU A 11 -13.66 -25.54 -18.95
N ALA A 12 -14.88 -25.26 -18.47
CA ALA A 12 -15.54 -23.97 -18.71
C ALA A 12 -14.78 -22.79 -18.10
N LEU A 13 -14.21 -22.97 -16.89
CA LEU A 13 -13.35 -21.99 -16.25
C LEU A 13 -12.06 -21.76 -17.05
N GLN A 14 -11.38 -22.83 -17.43
CA GLN A 14 -10.14 -22.76 -18.22
C GLN A 14 -10.37 -22.11 -19.58
N PHE A 15 -11.53 -22.35 -20.21
CA PHE A 15 -11.89 -21.68 -21.46
C PHE A 15 -12.14 -20.18 -21.28
N THR A 16 -12.84 -19.79 -20.20
CA THR A 16 -13.27 -18.40 -19.97
C THR A 16 -12.13 -17.52 -19.47
N TYR A 17 -11.30 -18.05 -18.59
CA TYR A 17 -10.25 -17.31 -17.89
C TYR A 17 -8.84 -17.64 -18.40
N ALA A 18 -8.71 -18.64 -19.29
CA ALA A 18 -7.46 -19.01 -19.96
C ALA A 18 -6.28 -19.11 -18.97
N GLU A 19 -5.19 -18.40 -19.23
CA GLU A 19 -3.99 -18.39 -18.39
C GLU A 19 -4.20 -17.85 -16.96
N ALA A 20 -5.33 -17.23 -16.65
CA ALA A 20 -5.64 -16.75 -15.31
C ALA A 20 -6.05 -17.88 -14.35
N VAL A 21 -6.32 -19.10 -14.85
CA VAL A 21 -6.66 -20.27 -14.03
C VAL A 21 -5.42 -21.12 -13.77
N THR A 22 -5.24 -21.54 -12.52
CA THR A 22 -4.23 -22.52 -12.11
C THR A 22 -4.89 -23.59 -11.25
N VAL A 23 -4.73 -24.86 -11.63
CA VAL A 23 -5.14 -25.99 -10.79
C VAL A 23 -4.08 -26.22 -9.72
N LEU A 24 -4.49 -26.13 -8.45
CA LEU A 24 -3.62 -26.35 -7.27
C LEU A 24 -3.68 -27.79 -6.77
N GLY A 25 -4.79 -28.49 -7.04
CA GLY A 25 -5.00 -29.88 -6.67
C GLY A 25 -6.23 -30.44 -7.37
N GLU A 26 -6.25 -31.75 -7.59
CA GLU A 26 -7.31 -32.42 -8.36
C GLU A 26 -8.31 -33.16 -7.45
N GLN A 27 -7.89 -33.58 -6.25
CA GLN A 27 -8.74 -34.28 -5.28
C GLN A 27 -8.40 -33.87 -3.83
N PRO A 28 -9.21 -33.01 -3.20
CA PRO A 28 -10.33 -32.27 -3.79
C PRO A 28 -9.86 -31.28 -4.86
N LEU A 29 -10.72 -30.99 -5.85
CA LEU A 29 -10.42 -30.00 -6.89
C LEU A 29 -10.21 -28.64 -6.22
N SER A 30 -9.03 -28.06 -6.41
CA SER A 30 -8.67 -26.74 -5.92
C SER A 30 -8.16 -25.92 -7.09
N VAL A 31 -8.88 -24.85 -7.41
CA VAL A 31 -8.55 -23.93 -8.50
C VAL A 31 -8.24 -22.56 -7.95
N LYS A 32 -7.29 -21.89 -8.58
CA LYS A 32 -6.92 -20.52 -8.30
C LYS A 32 -7.14 -19.70 -9.57
N VAL A 33 -7.94 -18.65 -9.47
CA VAL A 33 -8.25 -17.75 -10.58
C VAL A 33 -7.75 -16.35 -10.24
N ALA A 34 -6.93 -15.77 -11.10
CA ALA A 34 -6.56 -14.35 -10.98
C ALA A 34 -7.75 -13.48 -11.42
N ILE A 35 -8.29 -12.69 -10.49
CA ILE A 35 -9.44 -11.81 -10.73
C ILE A 35 -8.97 -10.35 -10.71
N ALA A 36 -9.40 -9.59 -11.72
CA ALA A 36 -9.14 -8.18 -11.89
C ALA A 36 -10.42 -7.46 -12.34
N PRO A 37 -10.60 -6.18 -12.02
CA PRO A 37 -11.77 -5.41 -12.41
C PRO A 37 -11.88 -5.25 -13.93
N HIS A 38 -13.10 -5.04 -14.42
CA HIS A 38 -13.36 -4.70 -15.81
C HIS A 38 -12.91 -3.26 -16.11
N THR A 39 -11.71 -3.10 -16.66
CA THR A 39 -11.12 -1.79 -17.01
C THR A 39 -11.03 -1.56 -18.51
N GLY A 40 -11.82 -2.26 -19.32
CA GLY A 40 -11.72 -2.20 -20.78
C GLY A 40 -10.38 -2.70 -21.33
N GLY A 41 -9.64 -3.48 -20.54
CA GLY A 41 -8.32 -4.00 -20.90
C GLY A 41 -7.15 -3.08 -20.57
N ASP A 42 -7.37 -1.96 -19.87
CA ASP A 42 -6.29 -1.07 -19.43
C ASP A 42 -5.79 -1.46 -18.01
N PRO A 43 -4.55 -1.98 -17.86
CA PRO A 43 -3.98 -2.31 -16.55
C PRO A 43 -3.64 -1.07 -15.70
N ALA A 44 -3.52 0.12 -16.31
CA ALA A 44 -3.26 1.37 -15.61
C ALA A 44 -4.43 1.76 -14.70
N GLU A 45 -5.65 1.46 -15.15
CA GLU A 45 -6.90 1.72 -14.43
C GLU A 45 -7.27 0.60 -13.44
N GLN A 46 -6.49 -0.47 -13.33
CA GLN A 46 -6.74 -1.56 -12.37
C GLN A 46 -6.14 -1.23 -11.00
N TYR A 47 -6.92 -0.64 -10.11
CA TYR A 47 -6.50 -0.26 -8.76
C TYR A 47 -6.58 -1.40 -7.75
N VAL A 48 -7.29 -2.47 -8.08
CA VAL A 48 -7.47 -3.65 -7.20
C VAL A 48 -7.28 -4.95 -7.96
N THR A 49 -6.85 -6.00 -7.27
CA THR A 49 -6.79 -7.38 -7.79
C THR A 49 -6.80 -8.38 -6.64
N ALA A 50 -7.20 -9.62 -6.90
CA ALA A 50 -7.07 -10.72 -5.95
C ALA A 50 -6.92 -12.06 -6.70
N GLN A 51 -6.36 -13.06 -6.02
CA GLN A 51 -6.40 -14.46 -6.46
C GLN A 51 -7.53 -15.15 -5.69
N LEU A 52 -8.58 -15.57 -6.40
CA LEU A 52 -9.69 -16.32 -5.85
C LEU A 52 -9.34 -17.81 -5.86
N VAL A 53 -9.25 -18.41 -4.68
CA VAL A 53 -9.03 -19.86 -4.52
C VAL A 53 -10.34 -20.51 -4.13
N LEU A 54 -10.78 -21.47 -4.94
CA LEU A 54 -11.99 -22.24 -4.75
C LEU A 54 -11.62 -23.71 -4.62
N THR A 55 -12.03 -24.35 -3.52
CA THR A 55 -11.80 -25.79 -3.31
C THR A 55 -13.13 -26.53 -3.21
N ALA A 56 -13.44 -27.30 -4.24
CA ALA A 56 -14.61 -28.17 -4.32
C ALA A 56 -14.31 -29.49 -3.58
N ARG A 57 -14.82 -29.61 -2.35
CA ARG A 57 -14.72 -30.83 -1.53
C ARG A 57 -15.65 -31.92 -2.05
N GLU A 58 -15.58 -33.11 -1.46
CA GLU A 58 -16.37 -34.28 -1.82
C GLU A 58 -17.89 -34.05 -1.76
N THR A 59 -18.33 -33.05 -0.98
CA THR A 59 -19.74 -32.67 -0.83
C THR A 59 -20.20 -31.55 -1.76
N TYR A 60 -19.33 -31.06 -2.63
CA TYR A 60 -19.70 -30.08 -3.65
C TYR A 60 -20.53 -30.77 -4.75
N PRO A 61 -21.59 -30.13 -5.28
CA PRO A 61 -22.06 -28.77 -5.03
C PRO A 61 -23.10 -28.63 -3.92
N GLN A 62 -23.52 -29.72 -3.28
CA GLN A 62 -24.55 -29.68 -2.24
C GLN A 62 -24.13 -28.77 -1.07
N HIS A 63 -22.82 -28.71 -0.81
CA HIS A 63 -22.22 -27.69 0.03
C HIS A 63 -21.30 -26.77 -0.79
N PRO A 64 -21.25 -25.47 -0.46
CA PRO A 64 -20.37 -24.51 -1.12
C PRO A 64 -18.89 -24.95 -1.11
N PRO A 65 -18.11 -24.53 -2.12
CA PRO A 65 -16.68 -24.73 -2.11
C PRO A 65 -16.06 -23.93 -0.95
N VAL A 66 -14.87 -24.32 -0.52
CA VAL A 66 -14.07 -23.46 0.38
C VAL A 66 -13.54 -22.29 -0.45
N ILE A 67 -13.88 -21.08 -0.02
CA ILE A 67 -13.51 -19.83 -0.69
C ILE A 67 -12.40 -19.14 0.10
N CYS A 68 -11.33 -18.75 -0.59
CA CYS A 68 -10.24 -17.97 -0.02
C CYS A 68 -9.80 -16.87 -1.00
N LEU A 69 -9.57 -15.67 -0.49
CA LEU A 69 -8.87 -14.61 -1.22
C LEU A 69 -7.38 -14.68 -0.86
N ARG A 70 -6.52 -14.58 -1.88
CA ARG A 70 -5.06 -14.59 -1.73
C ARG A 70 -4.47 -13.45 -2.54
N ASP A 71 -3.34 -12.92 -2.07
CA ASP A 71 -2.61 -11.84 -2.73
C ASP A 71 -3.53 -10.69 -3.17
N ALA A 72 -4.51 -10.35 -2.32
CA ALA A 72 -5.36 -9.20 -2.53
C ALA A 72 -4.50 -7.93 -2.50
N LYS A 73 -4.58 -7.11 -3.55
CA LYS A 73 -3.85 -5.85 -3.64
C LYS A 73 -4.82 -4.71 -3.91
N GLY A 74 -4.56 -3.55 -3.29
CA GLY A 74 -5.43 -2.37 -3.39
C GLY A 74 -6.77 -2.50 -2.66
N LEU A 75 -7.01 -3.63 -1.99
CA LEU A 75 -8.11 -3.84 -1.07
C LEU A 75 -7.58 -3.66 0.35
N GLY A 76 -8.19 -2.78 1.13
CA GLY A 76 -8.02 -2.77 2.59
C GLY A 76 -8.78 -3.92 3.24
N ASP A 77 -8.40 -4.28 4.47
CA ASP A 77 -8.92 -5.43 5.21
C ASP A 77 -10.46 -5.47 5.26
N ALA A 78 -11.11 -4.31 5.43
CA ALA A 78 -12.56 -4.22 5.49
C ALA A 78 -13.23 -4.59 4.16
N ARG A 79 -12.67 -4.12 3.03
CA ARG A 79 -13.20 -4.42 1.69
C ARG A 79 -12.89 -5.84 1.25
N GLU A 80 -11.72 -6.36 1.61
CA GLU A 80 -11.40 -7.78 1.41
C GLU A 80 -12.36 -8.69 2.19
N ALA A 81 -12.60 -8.38 3.47
CA ALA A 81 -13.55 -9.13 4.29
C ALA A 81 -14.98 -9.07 3.73
N ALA A 82 -15.43 -7.89 3.28
CA ALA A 82 -16.74 -7.72 2.66
C ALA A 82 -16.88 -8.51 1.35
N LEU A 83 -15.85 -8.52 0.51
CA LEU A 83 -15.83 -9.34 -0.71
C LEU A 83 -15.94 -10.83 -0.38
N LEU A 84 -15.16 -11.31 0.59
CA LEU A 84 -15.21 -12.71 1.01
C LEU A 84 -16.59 -13.09 1.57
N GLN A 85 -17.18 -12.24 2.41
CA GLN A 85 -18.53 -12.44 2.94
C GLN A 85 -19.57 -12.50 1.83
N ARG A 86 -19.48 -11.61 0.84
CA ARG A 86 -20.39 -11.60 -0.31
C ARG A 86 -20.29 -12.91 -1.11
N LEU A 87 -19.07 -13.35 -1.42
CA LEU A 87 -18.85 -14.61 -2.13
C LEU A 87 -19.38 -15.83 -1.36
N GLN A 88 -19.22 -15.83 -0.03
CA GLN A 88 -19.77 -16.90 0.82
C GLN A 88 -21.30 -16.91 0.84
N ALA A 89 -21.94 -15.75 0.84
CA ALA A 89 -23.40 -15.63 0.76
C ALA A 89 -23.91 -16.15 -0.60
N ASP A 90 -23.34 -15.66 -1.71
CA ASP A 90 -23.76 -16.06 -3.06
C ASP A 90 -23.52 -17.57 -3.30
N ALA A 91 -22.47 -18.14 -2.72
CA ALA A 91 -22.23 -19.59 -2.77
C ALA A 91 -23.26 -20.39 -1.96
N ALA A 92 -23.66 -19.90 -0.78
CA ALA A 92 -24.68 -20.55 0.04
C ALA A 92 -26.06 -20.53 -0.63
N GLU A 93 -26.41 -19.42 -1.30
CA GLU A 93 -27.65 -19.31 -2.09
C GLU A 93 -27.66 -20.24 -3.31
N SER A 94 -26.48 -20.54 -3.86
CA SER A 94 -26.31 -21.39 -5.03
C SER A 94 -26.07 -22.87 -4.70
N ALA A 95 -26.15 -23.25 -3.41
CA ALA A 95 -25.94 -24.62 -2.95
C ALA A 95 -26.84 -25.62 -3.70
N GLY A 96 -26.25 -26.73 -4.14
CA GLY A 96 -26.89 -27.73 -4.98
C GLY A 96 -26.69 -27.53 -6.50
N SER A 97 -25.97 -26.48 -6.92
CA SER A 97 -25.65 -26.21 -8.33
C SER A 97 -24.17 -25.88 -8.55
N MET A 98 -23.70 -26.02 -9.79
CA MET A 98 -22.34 -25.61 -10.20
C MET A 98 -22.21 -24.09 -10.07
N MET A 99 -21.20 -23.61 -9.35
CA MET A 99 -21.09 -22.21 -8.94
C MET A 99 -19.67 -21.62 -9.04
N LEU A 100 -18.63 -22.38 -9.39
CA LEU A 100 -17.25 -21.88 -9.45
C LEU A 100 -17.12 -20.71 -10.45
N GLY A 101 -17.71 -20.85 -11.63
CA GLY A 101 -17.75 -19.79 -12.65
C GLY A 101 -18.51 -18.56 -12.17
N MET A 102 -19.69 -18.75 -11.58
CA MET A 102 -20.51 -17.67 -11.02
C MET A 102 -19.75 -16.90 -9.93
N LEU A 103 -19.04 -17.59 -9.04
CA LEU A 103 -18.26 -16.94 -7.99
C LEU A 103 -17.10 -16.10 -8.54
N CYS A 104 -16.48 -16.53 -9.65
CA CYS A 104 -15.47 -15.72 -10.34
C CYS A 104 -16.08 -14.43 -10.92
N GLU A 105 -17.28 -14.52 -11.50
CA GLU A 105 -18.03 -13.37 -12.02
C GLU A 105 -18.44 -12.40 -10.91
N VAL A 106 -19.02 -12.90 -9.82
CA VAL A 106 -19.35 -12.08 -8.65
C VAL A 106 -18.10 -11.38 -8.12
N ALA A 107 -16.98 -12.10 -7.98
CA ALA A 107 -15.74 -11.49 -7.51
C ALA A 107 -15.29 -10.35 -8.43
N ARG A 108 -15.35 -10.57 -9.76
CA ARG A 108 -14.97 -9.59 -10.76
C ARG A 108 -15.86 -8.35 -10.74
N ASP A 109 -17.17 -8.53 -10.61
CA ASP A 109 -18.14 -7.43 -10.52
C ASP A 109 -17.92 -6.62 -9.24
N GLN A 110 -17.69 -7.29 -8.12
CA GLN A 110 -17.37 -6.61 -6.86
C GLN A 110 -16.05 -5.83 -6.96
N LEU A 111 -14.98 -6.42 -7.51
CA LEU A 111 -13.72 -5.70 -7.76
C LEU A 111 -13.93 -4.50 -8.68
N THR A 112 -14.75 -4.64 -9.72
CA THR A 112 -15.08 -3.55 -10.66
C THR A 112 -15.78 -2.41 -9.94
N SER A 113 -16.81 -2.71 -9.16
CA SER A 113 -17.58 -1.71 -8.40
C SER A 113 -16.73 -0.94 -7.38
N MET A 114 -15.69 -1.59 -6.86
CA MET A 114 -14.79 -1.00 -5.89
C MET A 114 -13.43 -0.64 -6.49
N ASN A 115 -13.29 -0.52 -7.81
CA ASN A 115 -12.01 -0.28 -8.47
C ASN A 115 -11.50 1.16 -8.27
N ARG A 116 -11.09 1.45 -7.04
CA ARG A 116 -10.52 2.73 -6.61
C ARG A 116 -9.43 2.48 -5.57
N PRO A 117 -8.38 3.32 -5.54
CA PRO A 117 -7.39 3.23 -4.49
C PRO A 117 -8.01 3.55 -3.13
N GLU A 118 -7.49 2.91 -2.10
CA GLU A 118 -7.95 3.05 -0.73
C GLU A 118 -6.92 3.75 0.13
N GLY A 119 -7.40 4.55 1.09
CA GLY A 119 -6.58 5.24 2.08
C GLY A 119 -6.04 6.59 1.61
N ASP A 120 -5.08 7.08 2.39
CA ASP A 120 -4.46 8.39 2.20
C ASP A 120 -3.12 8.27 1.49
N CYS A 121 -2.77 9.31 0.72
CA CYS A 121 -1.45 9.41 0.14
C CYS A 121 -0.40 9.58 1.25
N ILE A 122 0.61 8.71 1.31
CA ILE A 122 1.63 8.74 2.38
C ILE A 122 2.46 10.03 2.43
N PHE A 123 2.43 10.84 1.37
CA PHE A 123 3.23 12.07 1.26
C PHE A 123 2.51 13.28 1.85
N CYS A 124 1.23 13.47 1.52
CA CYS A 124 0.43 14.61 1.97
C CYS A 124 -0.61 14.25 3.04
N LEU A 125 -0.83 12.96 3.27
CA LEU A 125 -1.85 12.40 4.17
C LEU A 125 -3.28 12.82 3.82
N SER A 126 -3.51 13.21 2.57
CA SER A 126 -4.85 13.48 2.04
C SER A 126 -5.40 12.23 1.33
N PRO A 127 -6.73 12.03 1.31
CA PRO A 127 -7.36 10.90 0.63
C PRO A 127 -6.91 10.76 -0.82
N LEU A 128 -6.64 9.52 -1.26
CA LEU A 128 -6.32 9.23 -2.66
C LEU A 128 -7.54 9.38 -3.57
N CYS A 129 -8.74 9.17 -3.02
CA CYS A 129 -9.99 9.33 -3.73
C CYS A 129 -10.94 10.13 -2.85
N GLU A 130 -11.20 11.38 -3.24
CA GLU A 130 -12.32 12.16 -2.69
C GLU A 130 -13.62 11.73 -3.39
N GLU A 131 -14.76 11.91 -2.72
CA GLU A 131 -16.11 11.59 -3.22
C GLU A 131 -16.31 11.95 -4.72
N PRO A 132 -17.17 11.21 -5.45
CA PRO A 132 -17.21 11.12 -6.93
C PRO A 132 -17.35 12.44 -7.71
N ALA A 133 -17.61 13.57 -7.06
CA ALA A 133 -17.74 14.88 -7.68
C ALA A 133 -16.42 15.68 -7.82
N ALA A 134 -15.35 15.30 -7.09
CA ALA A 134 -14.06 16.03 -7.08
C ALA A 134 -12.90 15.26 -7.75
N ALA A 135 -13.15 14.04 -8.25
CA ALA A 135 -12.15 13.12 -8.80
C ALA A 135 -11.38 13.65 -10.03
N ALA A 136 -11.76 14.78 -10.60
CA ALA A 136 -11.08 15.40 -11.73
C ALA A 136 -9.77 16.13 -11.36
N GLU A 137 -9.54 16.48 -10.09
CA GLU A 137 -8.51 17.49 -9.76
C GLU A 137 -7.17 16.92 -9.24
N SER A 138 -7.07 15.65 -8.86
CA SER A 138 -5.78 15.05 -8.53
C SER A 138 -5.54 13.77 -9.33
N ALA A 139 -4.75 13.88 -10.40
CA ALA A 139 -4.28 12.71 -11.13
C ALA A 139 -3.58 11.75 -10.15
N LEU A 140 -3.92 10.47 -10.23
CA LEU A 140 -3.33 9.41 -9.42
C LEU A 140 -2.21 8.71 -10.18
N LEU A 141 -1.23 8.24 -9.43
CA LEU A 141 -0.15 7.40 -9.92
C LEU A 141 -0.18 6.08 -9.18
N LYS A 142 -0.34 4.99 -9.93
CA LYS A 142 -0.30 3.61 -9.44
C LYS A 142 1.02 2.96 -9.81
N LEU A 143 1.65 2.29 -8.84
CA LEU A 143 2.84 1.47 -9.07
C LEU A 143 2.46 0.01 -9.35
N PRO A 144 3.36 -0.83 -9.90
CA PRO A 144 3.10 -2.26 -10.11
C PRO A 144 2.73 -3.04 -8.84
N CYS A 145 3.14 -2.53 -7.67
CA CYS A 145 2.74 -3.07 -6.37
C CYS A 145 1.33 -2.65 -5.91
N TYR A 146 0.53 -2.00 -6.76
CA TYR A 146 -0.82 -1.46 -6.49
C TYR A 146 -0.89 -0.34 -5.44
N HIS A 147 0.24 0.10 -4.88
CA HIS A 147 0.26 1.32 -4.09
C HIS A 147 0.05 2.54 -4.99
N CYS A 148 -0.83 3.42 -4.53
CA CYS A 148 -1.23 4.62 -5.26
C CYS A 148 -0.83 5.88 -4.48
N PHE A 149 -0.56 6.95 -5.23
CA PHE A 149 -0.15 8.25 -4.71
C PHE A 149 -0.79 9.33 -5.57
N HIS A 150 -0.96 10.55 -5.04
CA HIS A 150 -1.18 11.69 -5.94
C HIS A 150 0.04 11.83 -6.85
N SER A 151 -0.19 11.97 -8.16
CA SER A 151 0.86 12.05 -9.17
C SER A 151 1.87 13.15 -8.87
N GLU A 152 1.41 14.31 -8.40
CA GLU A 152 2.29 15.42 -8.03
C GLU A 152 3.16 15.08 -6.81
N CYS A 153 2.60 14.44 -5.78
CA CYS A 153 3.33 14.01 -4.59
C CYS A 153 4.45 13.02 -4.94
N PHE A 154 4.12 11.98 -5.72
CA PHE A 154 5.10 11.00 -6.16
C PHE A 154 6.14 11.62 -7.10
N THR A 155 5.74 12.52 -8.00
CA THR A 155 6.66 13.22 -8.92
C THR A 155 7.72 14.00 -8.17
N ARG A 156 7.32 14.79 -7.15
CA ARG A 156 8.25 15.56 -6.32
C ARG A 156 9.24 14.65 -5.60
N TRP A 157 8.73 13.61 -4.94
CA TRP A 157 9.57 12.63 -4.25
C TRP A 157 10.53 11.93 -5.22
N TRP A 158 10.04 11.48 -6.38
CA TRP A 158 10.84 10.75 -7.36
C TRP A 158 11.98 11.62 -7.90
N ARG A 159 11.71 12.88 -8.25
CA ARG A 159 12.75 13.84 -8.71
C ARG A 159 13.84 14.05 -7.66
N TRP A 160 13.45 14.26 -6.41
CA TRP A 160 14.38 14.36 -5.28
C TRP A 160 15.20 13.07 -5.14
N LYS A 161 14.56 11.90 -5.23
CA LYS A 161 15.21 10.60 -5.06
C LYS A 161 16.23 10.33 -6.17
N GLN A 162 15.89 10.60 -7.43
CA GLN A 162 16.81 10.49 -8.57
C GLN A 162 18.07 11.34 -8.34
N ARG A 163 17.90 12.60 -7.93
CA ARG A 163 19.03 13.50 -7.64
C ARG A 163 19.89 13.01 -6.48
N SER A 164 19.26 12.55 -5.39
CA SER A 164 19.97 11.97 -4.25
C SER A 164 20.82 10.77 -4.67
N LEU A 165 20.30 9.92 -5.55
CA LEU A 165 21.04 8.77 -6.10
C LEU A 165 22.20 9.22 -7.01
N HIS A 166 21.99 10.21 -7.88
CA HIS A 166 23.08 10.81 -8.66
C HIS A 166 24.19 11.37 -7.77
N GLY A 167 23.85 12.16 -6.74
CA GLY A 167 24.82 12.73 -5.81
C GLY A 167 25.62 11.65 -5.07
N THR A 168 24.92 10.60 -4.60
CA THR A 168 25.55 9.46 -3.92
C THR A 168 26.49 8.70 -4.86
N ARG A 169 26.08 8.48 -6.11
CA ARG A 169 26.92 7.87 -7.16
C ARG A 169 28.18 8.70 -7.42
N LEU A 170 28.04 10.02 -7.59
CA LEU A 170 29.18 10.91 -7.83
C LEU A 170 30.16 10.90 -6.65
N GLN A 171 29.65 10.90 -5.42
CA GLN A 171 30.49 10.82 -4.22
C GLN A 171 31.25 9.48 -4.16
N THR A 172 30.55 8.37 -4.40
CA THR A 172 31.17 7.04 -4.44
C THR A 172 32.25 6.93 -5.51
N LEU A 173 32.03 7.53 -6.69
CA LEU A 173 33.02 7.63 -7.75
C LEU A 173 34.26 8.45 -7.33
N LYS A 174 34.06 9.55 -6.60
CA LYS A 174 35.18 10.37 -6.08
C LYS A 174 35.99 9.62 -5.02
N ASP A 175 35.33 8.91 -4.11
CA ASP A 175 35.96 8.25 -2.98
C ASP A 175 36.72 6.98 -3.39
N LEU A 176 36.19 6.21 -4.34
CA LEU A 176 36.74 4.90 -4.74
C LEU A 176 37.43 4.90 -6.11
N GLY A 177 37.25 5.95 -6.92
CA GLY A 177 37.82 6.05 -8.25
C GLY A 177 37.49 4.84 -9.12
N ALA A 178 38.52 4.24 -9.74
CA ALA A 178 38.37 3.05 -10.59
C ALA A 178 37.81 1.82 -9.86
N ARG A 179 37.86 1.78 -8.52
CA ARG A 179 37.32 0.67 -7.71
C ARG A 179 35.85 0.82 -7.37
N ALA A 180 35.20 1.89 -7.82
CA ALA A 180 33.79 2.16 -7.50
C ALA A 180 32.82 1.15 -8.11
N GLY A 181 33.17 0.47 -9.22
CA GLY A 181 32.27 -0.39 -9.98
C GLY A 181 31.44 -1.38 -9.13
N PRO A 182 32.08 -2.29 -8.37
CA PRO A 182 31.37 -3.24 -7.51
C PRO A 182 30.46 -2.57 -6.47
N ALA A 183 30.95 -1.50 -5.81
CA ALA A 183 30.18 -0.78 -4.80
C ALA A 183 28.95 -0.09 -5.39
N LEU A 184 29.06 0.47 -6.60
CA LEU A 184 27.95 1.09 -7.31
C LEU A 184 26.87 0.06 -7.67
N THR A 185 27.27 -1.13 -8.11
CA THR A 185 26.33 -2.22 -8.41
C THR A 185 25.62 -2.72 -7.15
N GLU A 186 26.37 -3.00 -6.08
CA GLU A 186 25.82 -3.49 -4.82
C GLU A 186 24.82 -2.49 -4.20
N GLN A 187 25.11 -1.20 -4.28
CA GLN A 187 24.26 -0.13 -3.76
C GLN A 187 23.10 0.26 -4.71
N GLY A 188 22.97 -0.38 -5.87
CA GLY A 188 21.94 -0.05 -6.85
C GLY A 188 22.10 1.34 -7.48
N LEU A 189 23.33 1.85 -7.51
CA LEU A 189 23.70 3.16 -8.08
C LEU A 189 24.09 3.04 -9.56
N THR A 190 23.45 2.14 -10.30
CA THR A 190 23.62 1.97 -11.74
C THR A 190 22.38 2.50 -12.48
N PRO A 191 22.47 3.64 -13.18
CA PRO A 191 21.34 4.15 -13.95
C PRO A 191 21.15 3.37 -15.26
N ASP A 192 19.97 3.52 -15.87
CA ASP A 192 19.68 3.06 -17.23
C ASP A 192 20.39 3.90 -18.30
N ASP A 193 20.11 3.61 -19.57
CA ASP A 193 20.62 4.33 -20.75
C ASP A 193 20.21 5.81 -20.77
N LYS A 194 19.12 6.16 -20.09
CA LYS A 194 18.59 7.53 -19.96
C LYS A 194 19.10 8.25 -18.71
N GLY A 195 19.93 7.60 -17.90
CA GLY A 195 20.46 8.16 -16.67
C GLY A 195 19.53 8.03 -15.45
N LEU A 196 18.44 7.26 -15.55
CA LEU A 196 17.45 7.08 -14.49
C LEU A 196 17.75 5.86 -13.63
N PHE A 197 17.54 5.97 -12.32
CA PHE A 197 17.71 4.87 -11.38
C PHE A 197 16.39 4.17 -11.07
N THR A 198 16.47 2.88 -10.78
CA THR A 198 15.42 2.14 -10.07
C THR A 198 15.23 2.73 -8.68
N VAL A 199 13.98 2.98 -8.29
CA VAL A 199 13.62 3.52 -6.97
C VAL A 199 12.75 2.52 -6.21
N PRO A 200 12.83 2.47 -4.87
CA PRO A 200 11.91 1.64 -4.09
C PRO A 200 10.55 2.31 -3.98
N CYS A 201 9.46 1.54 -4.05
CA CYS A 201 8.14 2.00 -3.65
C CYS A 201 8.21 2.55 -2.23
N PRO A 202 7.75 3.79 -1.97
CA PRO A 202 7.88 4.37 -0.65
C PRO A 202 6.96 3.72 0.41
N SER A 203 5.95 2.94 -0.01
CA SER A 203 5.11 2.14 0.89
C SER A 203 5.70 0.76 1.19
N CYS A 204 5.96 -0.07 0.17
CA CYS A 204 6.35 -1.48 0.36
C CYS A 204 7.79 -1.82 -0.05
N ARG A 205 8.56 -0.85 -0.53
CA ARG A 205 9.95 -0.99 -0.99
C ARG A 205 10.17 -1.92 -2.19
N LEU A 206 9.11 -2.37 -2.87
CA LEU A 206 9.24 -3.03 -4.17
C LEU A 206 10.10 -2.16 -5.09
N LYS A 207 11.09 -2.75 -5.76
CA LYS A 207 11.92 -2.04 -6.74
C LYS A 207 11.05 -1.66 -7.95
N VAL A 208 11.03 -0.38 -8.28
CA VAL A 208 10.30 0.18 -9.41
C VAL A 208 11.31 0.74 -10.39
N SER A 209 11.41 0.11 -11.55
CA SER A 209 12.31 0.55 -12.61
C SER A 209 11.70 1.73 -13.40
N PRO A 210 12.48 2.39 -14.25
CA PRO A 210 11.94 3.37 -15.19
C PRO A 210 10.88 2.78 -16.14
N GLU A 211 10.96 1.48 -16.47
CA GLU A 211 9.99 0.84 -17.37
C GLU A 211 8.60 0.71 -16.72
N ASP A 212 8.56 0.43 -15.41
CA ASP A 212 7.35 0.36 -14.61
C ASP A 212 6.60 1.71 -14.55
N LEU A 213 7.33 2.81 -14.80
CA LEU A 213 6.81 4.17 -14.76
C LEU A 213 6.56 4.74 -16.17
N ALA A 214 6.67 3.94 -17.24
CA ALA A 214 6.69 4.43 -18.62
C ALA A 214 5.52 5.37 -18.96
N GLN A 215 4.32 5.12 -18.43
CA GLN A 215 3.15 5.96 -18.67
C GLN A 215 3.20 7.30 -17.92
N ALA A 216 3.72 7.32 -16.69
CA ALA A 216 3.80 8.51 -15.85
C ALA A 216 5.06 9.35 -16.11
N LEU A 217 6.16 8.71 -16.55
CA LEU A 217 7.46 9.34 -16.77
C LEU A 217 7.41 10.61 -17.62
N PRO A 218 6.66 10.69 -18.75
CA PRO A 218 6.59 11.91 -19.55
C PRO A 218 6.10 13.14 -18.77
N ALA A 219 5.16 12.95 -17.83
CA ALA A 219 4.67 14.02 -16.96
C ALA A 219 5.65 14.33 -15.81
N MET A 220 6.38 13.31 -15.34
CA MET A 220 7.35 13.43 -14.25
C MET A 220 8.67 14.07 -14.69
N LEU A 221 9.08 13.90 -15.94
CA LEU A 221 10.31 14.45 -16.47
C LEU A 221 10.21 15.97 -16.71
N PRO A 222 11.31 16.72 -16.55
CA PRO A 222 11.33 18.13 -16.88
C PRO A 222 11.14 18.33 -18.40
N LYS A 223 10.34 19.32 -18.80
CA LYS A 223 9.94 19.58 -20.20
C LYS A 223 11.09 19.98 -21.15
N LYS A 224 12.34 20.14 -20.67
CA LYS A 224 13.53 20.46 -21.49
C LYS A 224 14.78 19.75 -20.96
N GLY A 225 15.46 19.00 -21.82
CA GLY A 225 16.82 18.45 -21.60
C GLY A 225 16.89 16.93 -21.44
N THR A 226 18.10 16.39 -21.49
CA THR A 226 18.41 15.02 -21.04
C THR A 226 18.11 14.88 -19.54
N PRO A 227 17.74 13.69 -19.03
CA PRO A 227 17.53 13.44 -17.59
C PRO A 227 18.87 13.43 -16.84
N THR A 228 19.63 14.53 -16.91
CA THR A 228 20.82 14.68 -16.08
C THR A 228 20.41 15.11 -14.68
N ALA A 229 21.23 14.77 -13.69
CA ALA A 229 21.11 15.28 -12.32
C ALA A 229 20.92 16.81 -12.30
N GLU A 230 21.66 17.51 -13.15
CA GLU A 230 21.64 18.97 -13.32
C GLU A 230 20.34 19.49 -13.95
N ALA A 231 19.69 18.71 -14.83
CA ALA A 231 18.39 19.05 -15.39
C ALA A 231 17.25 18.81 -14.38
N LEU A 232 17.36 17.75 -13.56
CA LEU A 232 16.45 17.49 -12.45
C LEU A 232 16.62 18.49 -11.30
N GLU A 233 17.82 19.06 -11.11
CA GLU A 233 18.11 20.17 -10.19
C GLU A 233 17.49 21.49 -10.65
N ARG A 234 17.70 21.90 -11.91
CA ARG A 234 17.20 23.18 -12.43
C ARG A 234 15.68 23.25 -12.59
N ALA A 235 15.02 22.11 -12.73
CA ALA A 235 13.55 22.05 -12.79
C ALA A 235 12.87 22.47 -11.47
N GLU A 236 13.65 22.65 -10.39
CA GLU A 236 13.16 22.79 -9.02
C GLU A 236 13.15 24.22 -8.46
N GLU A 237 13.47 25.28 -9.23
CA GLU A 237 13.11 26.64 -8.78
C GLU A 237 11.59 26.79 -8.52
N ALA A 238 10.77 25.84 -8.98
CA ALA A 238 9.32 25.78 -8.79
C ALA A 238 8.82 24.75 -7.74
N SER A 239 9.68 23.96 -7.06
CA SER A 239 9.21 22.99 -6.05
C SER A 239 9.33 23.55 -4.64
N SER A 240 8.26 23.40 -3.85
CA SER A 240 8.15 23.84 -2.45
C SER A 240 8.92 22.95 -1.47
N THR A 241 10.04 22.34 -1.88
CA THR A 241 10.89 21.57 -0.95
C THR A 241 11.64 22.55 -0.04
N VAL A 242 11.06 22.80 1.14
CA VAL A 242 11.67 23.67 2.14
C VAL A 242 12.89 22.96 2.70
N VAL A 243 14.08 23.51 2.46
CA VAL A 243 15.28 23.11 3.18
C VAL A 243 15.07 23.49 4.64
N LEU A 244 15.04 22.49 5.53
CA LEU A 244 14.90 22.76 6.96
C LEU A 244 16.06 23.64 7.44
N PRO A 245 15.80 24.63 8.32
CA PRO A 245 16.86 25.42 8.95
C PRO A 245 17.94 24.52 9.56
N ALA A 246 19.20 24.97 9.47
CA ALA A 246 20.37 24.18 9.89
C ALA A 246 20.23 23.62 11.32
N GLU A 247 19.64 24.40 12.22
CA GLU A 247 19.39 23.99 13.60
C GLU A 247 18.42 22.79 13.70
N GLN A 248 17.29 22.83 12.98
CA GLN A 248 16.34 21.72 12.96
C GLN A 248 16.97 20.47 12.34
N LEU A 249 17.74 20.65 11.27
CA LEU A 249 18.49 19.58 10.63
C LEU A 249 19.51 18.94 11.60
N GLN A 250 20.19 19.76 12.40
CA GLN A 250 21.14 19.29 13.40
C GLN A 250 20.45 18.51 14.52
N ARG A 251 19.30 18.96 15.01
CA ARG A 251 18.48 18.24 16.00
C ARG A 251 18.05 16.86 15.47
N LEU A 252 17.60 16.78 14.22
CA LEU A 252 17.22 15.52 13.59
C LEU A 252 18.43 14.58 13.41
N ARG A 253 19.59 15.09 12.99
CA ARG A 253 20.83 14.30 12.89
C ARG A 253 21.29 13.76 14.24
N LEU A 254 21.16 14.55 15.30
CA LEU A 254 21.46 14.11 16.66
C LEU A 254 20.49 13.00 17.12
N ALA A 255 19.19 13.18 16.88
CA ALA A 255 18.20 12.14 17.18
C ALA A 255 18.48 10.85 16.40
N GLN A 256 18.84 10.95 15.12
CA GLN A 256 19.24 9.80 14.30
C GLN A 256 20.48 9.11 14.85
N SER A 257 21.51 9.84 15.28
CA SER A 257 22.73 9.24 15.83
C SER A 257 22.47 8.52 17.17
N ILE A 258 21.64 9.12 18.04
CA ILE A 258 21.21 8.50 19.30
C ILE A 258 20.45 7.22 19.03
N ASN A 259 19.47 7.25 18.12
CA ASN A 259 18.65 6.10 17.77
C ASN A 259 19.46 5.00 17.08
N ALA A 260 20.42 5.35 16.22
CA ALA A 260 21.35 4.39 15.62
C ALA A 260 22.20 3.69 16.69
N GLY A 261 22.70 4.43 17.68
CA GLY A 261 23.42 3.85 18.81
C GLY A 261 22.55 2.92 19.66
N LEU A 262 21.29 3.30 19.91
CA LEU A 262 20.29 2.44 20.57
C LEU A 262 20.04 1.15 19.80
N PHE A 263 19.81 1.26 18.49
CA PHE A 263 19.58 0.13 17.60
C PHE A 263 20.76 -0.85 17.62
N GLN A 264 22.00 -0.37 17.50
CA GLN A 264 23.19 -1.24 17.56
C GLN A 264 23.33 -1.95 18.90
N ARG A 265 23.06 -1.25 20.01
CA ARG A 265 23.05 -1.88 21.35
C ARG A 265 21.97 -2.95 21.45
N GLN A 266 20.76 -2.69 20.98
CA GLN A 266 19.68 -3.69 20.98
C GLN A 266 20.04 -4.88 20.09
N LYS A 267 20.61 -4.64 18.90
CA LYS A 267 21.05 -5.69 17.97
C LYS A 267 22.13 -6.59 18.59
N SER A 268 23.13 -6.01 19.24
CA SER A 268 24.20 -6.75 19.95
C SER A 268 23.68 -7.60 21.13
N ARG A 269 22.48 -7.30 21.62
CA ARG A 269 21.83 -8.00 22.73
C ARG A 269 20.66 -8.88 22.24
N ASN A 270 20.59 -9.16 20.94
CA ASN A 270 19.51 -9.93 20.31
C ASN A 270 18.10 -9.36 20.58
N GLY A 271 18.00 -8.07 20.86
CA GLY A 271 16.73 -7.36 21.10
C GLY A 271 16.08 -6.82 19.83
N ILE A 272 16.71 -6.99 18.67
CA ILE A 272 16.16 -6.66 17.36
C ILE A 272 15.77 -7.97 16.68
N VAL A 273 14.50 -8.10 16.32
CA VAL A 273 14.01 -9.18 15.45
C VAL A 273 14.44 -8.83 14.03
N ASP A 274 15.33 -9.63 13.46
CA ASP A 274 15.78 -9.48 12.07
C ASP A 274 15.16 -10.57 11.18
N GLU A 275 15.46 -10.54 9.88
CA GLU A 275 14.94 -11.48 8.87
C GLU A 275 15.31 -12.96 9.15
N SER A 276 16.26 -13.23 10.08
CA SER A 276 16.62 -14.59 10.48
C SER A 276 15.70 -15.19 11.56
N TRP A 277 14.81 -14.38 12.15
CA TRP A 277 13.84 -14.83 13.15
C TRP A 277 12.58 -15.40 12.47
N GLY A 278 12.67 -16.64 12.01
CA GLY A 278 11.49 -17.41 11.61
C GLY A 278 10.77 -17.98 12.83
N VAL A 279 9.62 -17.41 13.21
CA VAL A 279 8.68 -18.11 14.11
C VAL A 279 7.89 -19.09 13.26
N SER A 280 8.32 -20.35 13.22
CA SER A 280 7.46 -21.41 12.70
C SER A 280 6.25 -21.56 13.63
N LEU A 281 5.03 -21.50 13.09
CA LEU A 281 3.80 -21.78 13.82
C LEU A 281 3.85 -23.15 14.51
N ALA A 282 4.57 -24.12 13.95
CA ALA A 282 4.82 -25.41 14.59
C ALA A 282 5.64 -25.28 15.88
N ALA A 283 6.68 -24.43 15.89
CA ALA A 283 7.51 -24.21 17.07
C ALA A 283 6.78 -23.43 18.19
N ALA A 284 5.75 -22.64 17.84
CA ALA A 284 4.86 -22.00 18.80
C ALA A 284 3.85 -23.01 19.41
N ALA A 285 3.34 -23.94 18.60
CA ALA A 285 2.45 -25.01 19.05
C ALA A 285 3.16 -26.02 19.97
N ASP A 286 4.40 -26.41 19.67
CA ASP A 286 5.20 -27.32 20.52
C ASP A 286 5.47 -26.75 21.92
N LYS A 287 5.64 -25.42 22.02
CA LYS A 287 5.83 -24.74 23.31
C LYS A 287 4.53 -24.59 24.10
N ALA A 288 3.38 -24.51 23.43
CA ALA A 288 2.07 -24.53 24.09
C ALA A 288 1.76 -25.92 24.66
N GLY A 289 2.01 -26.99 23.89
CA GLY A 289 1.80 -28.38 24.32
C GLY A 289 2.69 -28.82 25.50
N ARG A 290 3.93 -28.33 25.57
CA ARG A 290 4.81 -28.59 26.74
C ARG A 290 4.30 -27.94 28.03
N ARG A 291 3.66 -26.77 27.93
CA ARG A 291 3.19 -26.01 29.09
C ARG A 291 1.93 -26.61 29.71
N GLU A 292 1.12 -27.30 28.92
CA GLU A 292 -0.03 -28.07 29.41
C GLU A 292 0.41 -29.35 30.13
N GLN A 293 1.42 -30.08 29.62
CA GLN A 293 1.93 -31.31 30.25
C GLN A 293 2.63 -31.10 31.61
N GLU A 294 3.30 -29.96 31.83
CA GLU A 294 3.90 -29.61 33.13
C GLU A 294 2.86 -29.20 34.19
N SER A 295 1.68 -28.74 33.76
CA SER A 295 0.60 -28.35 34.67
C SER A 295 -0.20 -29.53 35.24
N ASP A 296 -0.19 -30.68 34.55
CA ASP A 296 -0.87 -31.90 35.01
C ASP A 296 -0.02 -32.78 35.95
N HIS A 297 1.32 -32.72 35.86
CA HIS A 297 2.21 -33.49 36.74
C HIS A 297 2.32 -32.94 38.17
N SER A 298 1.88 -31.70 38.42
CA SER A 298 1.92 -31.08 39.76
C SER A 298 0.65 -31.27 40.59
N LYS A 299 -0.42 -31.86 40.02
CA LYS A 299 -1.69 -32.12 40.72
C LYS A 299 -1.86 -33.54 41.26
N ALA A 300 -0.93 -34.46 40.97
CA ALA A 300 -1.01 -35.86 41.39
C ALA A 300 -0.26 -36.21 42.69
N ALA A 301 0.44 -35.25 43.32
CA ALA A 301 1.23 -35.50 44.53
C ALA A 301 0.79 -34.60 45.70
N ASN A 302 -0.44 -34.78 46.18
CA ASN A 302 -0.77 -34.37 47.55
C ASN A 302 -1.95 -35.18 48.10
N GLY A 303 -1.60 -36.30 48.75
CA GLY A 303 -2.52 -37.11 49.53
C GLY A 303 -1.75 -37.91 50.56
N LEU A 304 -2.08 -37.67 51.84
CA LEU A 304 -1.76 -38.47 53.04
C LEU A 304 -0.42 -38.18 53.73
N ALA A 305 -0.45 -37.49 54.86
CA ALA A 305 -0.33 -38.11 56.19
C ALA A 305 -0.29 -37.06 57.34
N ALA A 306 -0.90 -37.44 58.46
CA ALA A 306 -1.11 -36.67 59.69
C ALA A 306 0.17 -36.48 60.55
N GLY A 307 0.09 -35.53 61.50
CA GLY A 307 1.17 -35.06 62.40
C GLY A 307 1.69 -36.06 63.46
N PRO A 308 2.30 -35.64 64.60
CA PRO A 308 2.11 -34.38 65.35
C PRO A 308 3.40 -33.60 65.73
N GLY A 309 3.23 -32.38 66.30
CA GLY A 309 4.30 -31.44 66.73
C GLY A 309 5.12 -31.87 67.96
N PRO A 310 5.99 -30.99 68.54
CA PRO A 310 5.51 -29.79 69.23
C PRO A 310 6.40 -28.51 69.22
N SER A 311 5.73 -27.37 69.45
CA SER A 311 6.04 -26.25 70.38
C SER A 311 7.34 -25.40 70.33
N LYS A 312 7.10 -24.07 70.25
CA LYS A 312 7.61 -22.97 71.14
C LYS A 312 9.10 -22.59 71.01
N ASP A 313 9.62 -21.35 71.11
CA ASP A 313 9.22 -20.00 71.55
C ASP A 313 10.17 -19.00 70.78
N SER A 314 9.73 -17.84 70.27
CA SER A 314 9.82 -16.48 70.84
C SER A 314 11.19 -15.93 71.32
N ALA A 315 11.39 -14.64 70.98
CA ALA A 315 12.40 -13.66 71.43
C ALA A 315 13.80 -13.75 70.78
N GLY A 316 14.48 -12.68 70.38
CA GLY A 316 14.25 -11.24 70.45
C GLY A 316 15.40 -10.53 69.71
N GLY A 317 15.17 -9.31 69.22
CA GLY A 317 16.24 -8.44 68.67
C GLY A 317 17.14 -7.85 69.79
N PRO A 318 17.88 -6.74 69.57
CA PRO A 318 18.08 -5.98 68.33
C PRO A 318 19.54 -5.49 68.08
N GLY A 319 19.76 -4.88 66.91
CA GLY A 319 20.64 -3.71 66.76
C GLY A 319 22.12 -3.96 66.41
N ASN A 320 22.56 -3.56 65.21
CA ASN A 320 23.14 -2.22 65.01
C ASN A 320 23.39 -1.88 63.52
N GLN A 321 22.83 -0.73 63.11
CA GLN A 321 23.44 0.35 62.30
C GLN A 321 24.08 0.03 60.92
N LYS A 322 23.45 0.54 59.84
CA LYS A 322 23.83 1.75 59.05
C LYS A 322 24.72 1.37 57.83
N HIS A 323 24.52 1.76 56.56
CA HIS A 323 23.82 2.88 55.90
C HIS A 323 23.35 2.51 54.47
N ALA A 324 22.28 3.22 54.05
CA ALA A 324 21.76 3.60 52.71
C ALA A 324 22.46 3.08 51.43
N SER A 325 21.79 2.44 50.47
CA SER A 325 20.63 2.84 49.63
C SER A 325 20.95 3.85 48.52
N SER A 326 20.89 3.39 47.27
CA SER A 326 20.57 4.20 46.09
C SER A 326 19.44 3.52 45.34
N ALA A 327 18.29 4.20 45.28
CA ALA A 327 17.05 3.73 44.71
C ALA A 327 17.04 3.92 43.18
N ILE A 328 16.66 2.86 42.46
CA ILE A 328 16.29 2.90 41.04
C ILE A 328 14.77 3.09 40.99
N LEU A 329 14.32 4.25 40.53
CA LEU A 329 12.91 4.52 40.25
C LEU A 329 12.47 3.76 39.00
N ARG A 330 11.49 2.90 39.20
CA ARG A 330 10.65 2.30 38.15
C ARG A 330 9.48 3.24 37.91
N THR A 331 9.16 3.52 36.65
CA THR A 331 7.81 3.95 36.25
C THR A 331 7.36 3.14 35.05
N ALA A 332 6.15 2.62 35.21
CA ALA A 332 5.51 1.59 34.43
C ALA A 332 4.93 2.13 33.11
N ALA A 333 5.01 1.29 32.08
CA ALA A 333 4.17 1.38 30.89
C ALA A 333 2.84 0.66 31.21
N ALA A 334 1.73 1.38 31.08
CA ALA A 334 0.40 0.81 31.12
C ALA A 334 -0.12 0.66 29.69
N ALA A 335 -0.31 -0.59 29.27
CA ALA A 335 -1.20 -0.95 28.20
C ALA A 335 -2.62 -1.11 28.78
N SER A 336 -3.64 -0.67 28.06
CA SER A 336 -5.03 -1.02 28.33
C SER A 336 -5.73 -1.37 27.03
N SER A 337 -6.33 -2.55 27.03
CA SER A 337 -7.19 -3.09 25.99
C SER A 337 -8.61 -3.23 26.54
N GLN A 338 -9.60 -3.01 25.67
CA GLN A 338 -11.02 -3.42 25.73
C GLN A 338 -12.00 -2.66 26.65
N ARG A 339 -13.07 -2.11 26.03
CA ARG A 339 -14.46 -2.59 26.24
C ARG A 339 -15.43 -2.00 25.20
N ALA A 340 -16.36 -2.86 24.77
CA ALA A 340 -17.56 -2.55 24.02
C ALA A 340 -18.70 -2.07 24.95
N GLY A 341 -19.67 -1.33 24.41
CA GLY A 341 -21.03 -1.21 24.97
C GLY A 341 -21.70 0.16 24.90
N THR A 342 -22.59 0.31 23.92
CA THR A 342 -23.92 0.98 23.96
C THR A 342 -24.08 2.47 24.33
N GLY A 343 -24.76 3.21 23.43
CA GLY A 343 -25.95 4.00 23.77
C GLY A 343 -25.80 5.51 23.99
N ASP A 344 -26.63 6.26 23.25
CA ASP A 344 -27.20 7.58 23.56
C ASP A 344 -26.48 8.89 23.17
N THR A 345 -27.05 9.46 22.11
CA THR A 345 -27.38 10.87 21.83
C THR A 345 -27.11 11.93 22.92
N ALA A 346 -26.37 12.98 22.56
CA ALA A 346 -26.64 14.41 22.84
C ALA A 346 -25.55 15.24 22.15
N HIS A 347 -25.88 16.01 21.11
CA HIS A 347 -26.25 17.42 21.18
C HIS A 347 -25.14 18.31 21.79
N TRP A 348 -24.19 18.76 20.96
CA TRP A 348 -23.31 19.88 21.30
C TRP A 348 -23.70 21.11 20.48
N SER A 349 -24.52 21.96 21.09
CA SER A 349 -24.76 23.34 20.66
C SER A 349 -23.77 24.27 21.38
N GLY A 350 -23.00 25.05 20.64
CA GLY A 350 -22.14 26.10 21.19
C GLY A 350 -21.90 27.18 20.14
N LYS A 351 -22.78 28.18 20.15
CA LYS A 351 -22.79 29.35 19.25
C LYS A 351 -21.76 30.41 19.65
N ASN A 352 -21.59 31.33 18.70
CA ASN A 352 -21.15 32.74 18.78
C ASN A 352 -19.67 32.98 18.45
N SER A 353 -19.30 33.93 17.60
CA SER A 353 -20.08 35.00 16.96
C SER A 353 -19.15 35.77 16.01
N ARG A 354 -19.65 36.17 14.84
CA ARG A 354 -19.35 37.46 14.20
C ARG A 354 -20.45 37.78 13.17
N GLN A 355 -21.26 38.80 13.51
CA GLN A 355 -22.15 39.62 12.66
C GLN A 355 -21.60 39.78 11.22
N ALA A 356 -22.34 39.59 10.13
CA ALA A 356 -23.60 40.20 9.65
C ALA A 356 -23.44 41.61 9.03
N ALA A 357 -23.57 41.65 7.70
CA ALA A 357 -24.13 42.66 6.79
C ALA A 357 -23.87 42.08 5.38
N GLU A 358 -24.78 41.94 4.42
CA GLU A 358 -25.93 42.75 4.04
C GLU A 358 -27.00 41.83 3.42
N ASP A 359 -28.24 42.26 3.51
CA ASP A 359 -29.43 41.52 3.09
C ASP A 359 -30.30 42.42 2.22
N LYS A 360 -31.02 41.78 1.29
CA LYS A 360 -32.14 42.27 0.47
C LYS A 360 -31.79 42.93 -0.89
N GLN A 361 -32.27 42.33 -1.98
CA GLN A 361 -33.66 42.56 -2.41
C GLN A 361 -34.14 41.62 -3.54
N HIS A 362 -35.31 41.06 -3.28
CA HIS A 362 -36.44 40.71 -4.17
C HIS A 362 -36.35 39.60 -5.23
N ALA A 363 -37.13 38.56 -4.91
CA ALA A 363 -37.78 37.62 -5.80
C ALA A 363 -38.94 38.24 -6.61
N ALA A 364 -39.20 37.64 -7.77
CA ALA A 364 -40.44 37.51 -8.55
C ALA A 364 -40.11 37.70 -10.05
N SER A 365 -40.65 36.99 -11.04
CA SER A 365 -41.58 35.87 -11.13
C SER A 365 -41.82 35.65 -12.64
N VAL A 366 -41.92 34.38 -13.07
CA VAL A 366 -42.81 33.88 -14.15
C VAL A 366 -42.50 34.22 -15.63
N MET A 367 -42.18 33.13 -16.35
CA MET A 367 -42.70 32.63 -17.64
C MET A 367 -43.00 33.62 -18.79
N ARG A 368 -42.40 33.33 -19.95
CA ARG A 368 -43.07 32.72 -21.12
C ARG A 368 -42.09 32.49 -22.28
N ASP A 369 -42.23 31.32 -22.93
CA ASP A 369 -42.32 31.05 -24.38
C ASP A 369 -41.48 31.88 -25.37
N ASP A 370 -41.04 31.40 -26.53
CA ASP A 370 -40.95 30.12 -27.23
C ASP A 370 -40.28 30.54 -28.58
N SER A 371 -39.60 29.60 -29.23
CA SER A 371 -39.33 29.59 -30.68
C SER A 371 -38.35 30.62 -31.25
N SER A 372 -37.23 30.14 -31.81
CA SER A 372 -37.11 29.98 -33.27
C SER A 372 -35.68 29.61 -33.71
N VAL A 373 -35.67 28.56 -34.52
CA VAL A 373 -34.62 28.02 -35.38
C VAL A 373 -33.93 29.09 -36.24
N GLN A 374 -32.58 29.08 -36.32
CA GLN A 374 -31.90 29.31 -37.60
C GLN A 374 -30.46 28.78 -37.64
N ARG A 375 -30.24 27.91 -38.64
CA ARG A 375 -28.95 27.40 -39.12
C ARG A 375 -28.10 28.54 -39.68
N GLN A 376 -26.77 28.44 -39.58
CA GLN A 376 -25.83 28.63 -40.70
C GLN A 376 -24.37 28.41 -40.25
N MET A 377 -23.66 27.49 -40.93
CA MET A 377 -22.22 27.56 -41.17
C MET A 377 -22.00 28.02 -42.63
N PRO A 378 -20.75 28.15 -43.12
CA PRO A 378 -19.82 29.27 -42.95
C PRO A 378 -19.53 29.91 -44.33
N PRO A 379 -18.53 30.80 -44.47
CA PRO A 379 -17.87 30.94 -45.77
C PRO A 379 -16.35 30.73 -45.72
N ALA A 380 -15.86 30.11 -46.80
CA ALA A 380 -14.46 30.05 -47.20
C ALA A 380 -14.18 31.15 -48.25
N ALA A 381 -12.97 31.71 -48.23
CA ALA A 381 -12.29 32.41 -49.34
C ALA A 381 -10.78 32.43 -49.00
N GLN A 382 -9.85 31.78 -49.72
CA GLN A 382 -9.30 31.99 -51.07
C GLN A 382 -8.56 33.33 -51.33
N GLY A 383 -7.26 33.19 -51.62
CA GLY A 383 -6.45 34.03 -52.54
C GLY A 383 -5.53 35.07 -51.87
N MET A 384 -4.31 35.41 -52.35
CA MET A 384 -3.51 35.06 -53.53
C MET A 384 -2.06 35.62 -53.36
N LYS A 385 -1.07 34.86 -53.85
CA LYS A 385 0.13 35.22 -54.67
C LYS A 385 1.18 36.29 -54.25
N GLY A 386 2.46 35.90 -54.41
CA GLY A 386 3.59 36.76 -54.84
C GLY A 386 4.99 36.20 -54.51
N LYS A 387 5.56 35.27 -55.29
CA LYS A 387 6.70 35.44 -56.25
C LYS A 387 7.92 36.26 -55.76
N HIS A 388 9.09 35.62 -55.60
CA HIS A 388 10.35 35.85 -56.36
C HIS A 388 11.55 35.12 -55.71
N GLY A 389 12.25 34.25 -56.46
CA GLY A 389 13.66 33.86 -56.18
C GLY A 389 14.63 34.74 -57.00
N PRO A 390 15.88 34.32 -57.30
CA PRO A 390 16.75 33.31 -56.67
C PRO A 390 18.18 33.87 -56.39
N ARG A 391 19.07 33.15 -55.67
CA ARG A 391 20.53 33.27 -55.87
C ARG A 391 21.33 32.05 -55.40
N ARG A 392 22.47 31.85 -56.08
CA ARG A 392 23.24 30.62 -56.31
C ARG A 392 24.37 30.40 -55.29
N GLY A 393 24.61 29.11 -54.97
CA GLY A 393 25.93 28.44 -54.82
C GLY A 393 26.89 28.84 -53.68
N PRO A 394 27.98 28.08 -53.41
CA PRO A 394 28.53 26.96 -54.20
C PRO A 394 28.77 25.63 -53.42
N ARG A 395 29.03 24.59 -54.24
CA ARG A 395 29.63 23.28 -53.90
C ARG A 395 31.07 23.42 -53.38
N VAL A 396 31.44 22.53 -52.45
CA VAL A 396 32.79 21.92 -52.43
C VAL A 396 32.61 20.42 -52.15
N LYS A 397 33.31 19.60 -52.93
CA LYS A 397 33.43 18.12 -52.85
C LYS A 397 34.93 17.79 -52.63
N PRO A 398 35.27 16.52 -52.31
CA PRO A 398 36.28 16.15 -51.32
C PRO A 398 37.68 15.92 -51.92
N ALA A 399 38.66 15.80 -51.03
CA ALA A 399 39.87 15.00 -51.16
C ALA A 399 40.17 14.35 -49.81
#